data_AF-A0A7V3K2U6-F1
#
_entry.id   AF-A0A7V3K2U6-F1
#
_cell.length_a   1.000
_cell.length_b   1.000
_cell.length_c   1.000
_cell.angle_alpha   90.00
_cell.angle_beta   90.00
_cell.angle_gamma   90.00
#
_symmetry.space_group_name_H-M   'P 1'
#
loop_
_entity.id
_entity.type
_entity.pdbx_description
1 polymer ?
#
loop_
_entity_poly.entity_id
_entity_poly.type
_entity_poly.pdbx_seq_one_letter_code
_entity_poly.pdbx_strand_id
1 'polypeptide(L)'
;MSQTRVTREPAPSRGSILVAILSILLLATAAYTSYLVYQAVRDVVAHSSELPSLPQIRLPVRRVQPAEVTGNVQPPGDQPPLISFLAPRPTPQPVPRRVNILVMGIDQRRGEQGPCRTDTMILVSVDPAR
;
A
#
# COMPACT_ATOMS: atom_id res chain seq x y z
N MET A 1 -59.53 44.35 -12.49
CA MET A 1 -59.97 42.96 -12.75
C MET A 1 -58.74 42.16 -13.15
N SER A 2 -58.14 41.43 -12.20
CA SER A 2 -56.97 40.58 -12.46
C SER A 2 -57.42 39.13 -12.55
N GLN A 3 -57.36 38.55 -13.76
CA GLN A 3 -57.69 37.15 -14.00
C GLN A 3 -56.50 36.27 -13.60
N THR A 4 -56.65 35.49 -12.54
CA THR A 4 -55.71 34.44 -12.13
C THR A 4 -55.83 33.26 -13.10
N ARG A 5 -54.83 33.09 -13.99
CA ARG A 5 -54.72 31.86 -14.80
C ARG A 5 -54.35 30.70 -13.88
N VAL A 6 -55.30 29.80 -13.67
CA VAL A 6 -55.06 28.48 -13.08
C VAL A 6 -54.46 27.58 -14.17
N THR A 7 -53.15 27.39 -14.14
CA THR A 7 -52.45 26.39 -14.97
C THR A 7 -52.80 25.00 -14.46
N ARG A 8 -53.54 24.23 -15.26
CA ARG A 8 -53.74 22.79 -15.01
C ARG A 8 -52.52 22.04 -15.53
N GLU A 9 -51.79 21.41 -14.63
CA GLU A 9 -50.71 20.46 -14.97
C GLU A 9 -51.30 19.27 -15.74
N PRO A 10 -50.70 18.88 -16.88
CA PRO A 10 -51.16 17.72 -17.64
C PRO A 10 -50.94 16.43 -16.84
N ALA A 11 -51.93 15.53 -16.85
CA ALA A 11 -51.84 14.23 -16.17
C ALA A 11 -50.68 13.39 -16.75
N PRO A 12 -49.93 12.65 -15.91
CA PRO A 12 -48.81 11.86 -16.37
C PRO A 12 -49.29 10.76 -17.32
N SER A 13 -48.66 10.69 -18.50
CA SER A 13 -48.92 9.62 -19.47
C SER A 13 -48.45 8.27 -18.92
N ARG A 14 -49.08 7.17 -19.35
CA ARG A 14 -48.72 5.80 -18.88
C ARG A 14 -47.23 5.49 -19.09
N GLY A 15 -46.62 6.05 -20.13
CA GLY A 15 -45.18 5.95 -20.38
C GLY A 15 -44.32 6.68 -19.34
N SER A 16 -44.74 7.87 -18.90
CA SER A 16 -44.06 8.63 -17.84
C SER A 16 -44.06 7.87 -16.50
N ILE A 17 -45.16 7.19 -16.17
CA ILE A 17 -45.27 6.35 -14.97
C ILE A 17 -44.33 5.14 -15.05
N LEU A 18 -44.29 4.44 -16.19
CA LEU A 18 -43.38 3.30 -16.39
C LEU A 18 -41.91 3.71 -16.27
N VAL A 19 -41.54 4.85 -16.87
CA VAL A 19 -40.18 5.39 -16.76
C VAL A 19 -39.86 5.74 -15.31
N ALA A 20 -40.78 6.40 -14.59
CA ALA A 20 -40.57 6.74 -13.18
C ALA A 20 -40.35 5.49 -12.31
N ILE A 21 -41.14 4.43 -12.52
CA ILE A 21 -40.97 3.15 -11.81
C ILE A 21 -39.61 2.52 -12.13
N LEU A 22 -39.22 2.47 -13.42
CA LEU A 22 -37.92 1.94 -13.83
C LEU A 22 -36.76 2.74 -13.21
N SER A 23 -36.86 4.07 -13.19
CA SER A 23 -35.86 4.94 -12.59
C SER A 23 -35.73 4.69 -11.08
N ILE A 24 -36.85 4.54 -10.36
CA ILE A 24 -36.84 4.23 -8.94
C ILE A 24 -36.21 2.86 -8.70
N LEU A 25 -36.56 1.84 -9.49
CA LEU A 25 -35.98 0.51 -9.38
C LEU A 25 -34.48 0.52 -9.63
N LEU A 26 -34.03 1.27 -10.64
CA LEU A 26 -32.61 1.41 -10.97
C LEU A 26 -31.85 2.09 -9.83
N LEU A 27 -32.39 3.17 -9.26
CA LEU A 27 -31.79 3.87 -8.13
C LEU A 27 -31.73 2.99 -6.88
N ALA A 28 -32.80 2.25 -6.59
CA ALA A 28 -32.83 1.30 -5.47
C ALA A 28 -31.78 0.19 -5.64
N THR A 29 -31.67 -0.36 -6.86
CA THR A 29 -30.67 -1.38 -7.18
C THR A 29 -29.25 -0.84 -7.02
N ALA A 30 -28.97 0.35 -7.55
CA ALA A 30 -27.66 1.00 -7.44
C ALA A 30 -27.28 1.33 -5.99
N ALA A 31 -28.23 1.83 -5.20
CA ALA A 31 -28.01 2.09 -3.78
C ALA A 31 -27.74 0.79 -3.00
N TYR A 32 -28.50 -0.27 -3.29
CA TYR A 32 -28.33 -1.57 -2.67
C TYR A 32 -26.98 -2.20 -3.00
N THR A 33 -26.58 -2.22 -4.28
CA THR A 33 -25.28 -2.76 -4.69
C THR A 33 -24.13 -1.95 -4.11
N SER A 34 -24.22 -0.62 -4.10
CA SER A 34 -23.21 0.25 -3.48
C SER A 34 -23.07 -0.04 -1.98
N TYR A 35 -24.19 -0.23 -1.27
CA TYR A 35 -24.19 -0.61 0.14
C TYR A 35 -23.51 -1.96 0.39
N LEU A 36 -23.78 -2.98 -0.44
CA LEU A 36 -23.11 -4.28 -0.31
C LEU A 36 -21.61 -4.20 -0.53
N VAL A 37 -21.16 -3.43 -1.53
CA VAL A 37 -19.73 -3.20 -1.78
C VAL A 37 -19.07 -2.49 -0.60
N TYR A 38 -19.71 -1.45 -0.05
CA TYR A 38 -19.21 -0.76 1.13
C TYR A 38 -19.05 -1.72 2.32
N GLN A 39 -20.04 -2.57 2.57
CA GLN A 39 -19.97 -3.56 3.65
C GLN A 39 -18.84 -4.57 3.42
N ALA A 40 -18.69 -5.09 2.20
CA ALA A 40 -17.61 -6.02 1.87
C ALA A 40 -16.22 -5.38 2.14
N VAL A 41 -16.01 -4.13 1.70
CA VAL A 41 -14.76 -3.41 1.96
C VAL A 41 -14.56 -3.17 3.45
N ARG A 42 -15.60 -2.71 4.15
CA ARG A 42 -15.57 -2.46 5.58
C ARG A 42 -15.21 -3.72 6.37
N ASP A 43 -15.77 -4.86 5.99
CA ASP A 43 -15.51 -6.14 6.63
C ASP A 43 -14.06 -6.57 6.41
N VAL A 44 -13.53 -6.48 5.17
CA VAL A 44 -12.11 -6.75 4.90
C VAL A 44 -11.22 -5.88 5.77
N VAL A 45 -11.48 -4.57 5.83
CA VAL A 45 -10.69 -3.63 6.65
C VAL A 45 -10.79 -3.94 8.14
N ALA A 46 -12.00 -4.25 8.64
CA ALA A 46 -12.22 -4.56 10.05
C ALA A 46 -11.48 -5.83 10.51
N HIS A 47 -11.34 -6.82 9.62
CA HIS A 47 -10.57 -8.04 9.89
C HIS A 47 -9.07 -7.88 9.59
N SER A 48 -8.64 -6.75 9.02
CA SER A 48 -7.23 -6.42 8.71
C SER A 48 -6.57 -5.63 9.84
N SER A 49 -6.86 -5.96 11.09
CA SER A 49 -6.34 -5.27 12.28
C SER A 49 -4.84 -5.49 12.55
N GLU A 50 -4.15 -6.30 11.75
CA GLU A 50 -2.69 -6.46 11.85
C GLU A 50 -1.99 -5.56 10.83
N LEU A 51 -1.96 -4.26 11.12
CA LEU A 51 -0.96 -3.37 10.52
C LEU A 51 0.42 -3.92 10.91
N PRO A 52 1.31 -4.27 9.94
CA PRO A 52 2.68 -4.61 10.26
C PRO A 52 3.25 -3.42 11.02
N SER A 53 3.55 -3.60 12.30
CA SER A 53 4.25 -2.58 13.08
C SER A 53 5.51 -2.24 12.31
N LEU A 54 5.60 -0.99 11.85
CA LEU A 54 6.78 -0.52 11.13
C LEU A 54 8.00 -0.83 12.01
N PRO A 55 9.02 -1.54 11.51
CA PRO A 55 10.25 -1.70 12.25
C PRO A 55 10.75 -0.29 12.56
N GLN A 56 10.88 0.05 13.84
CA GLN A 56 11.43 1.33 14.25
C GLN A 56 12.87 1.38 13.75
N ILE A 57 13.08 2.02 12.59
CA ILE A 57 14.38 2.27 12.01
C ILE A 57 15.11 3.19 12.99
N ARG A 58 15.82 2.61 13.96
CA ARG A 58 16.80 3.32 14.76
C ARG A 58 18.01 3.55 13.86
N LEU A 59 18.03 4.70 13.21
CA LEU A 59 19.22 5.19 12.53
C LEU A 59 20.35 5.27 13.57
N PRO A 60 21.48 4.57 13.39
CA PRO A 60 22.65 4.80 14.22
C PRO A 60 23.19 6.18 13.86
N VAL A 61 22.80 7.20 14.61
CA VAL A 61 23.52 8.47 14.61
C VAL A 61 24.89 8.18 15.21
N ARG A 62 25.88 7.95 14.35
CA ARG A 62 27.29 7.92 14.73
C ARG A 62 27.64 9.31 15.24
N ARG A 63 27.48 9.54 16.55
CA ARG A 63 28.18 10.64 17.22
C ARG A 63 29.65 10.33 17.09
N VAL A 64 30.36 11.08 16.26
CA VAL A 64 31.82 11.12 16.30
C VAL A 64 32.17 11.74 17.64
N GLN A 65 32.43 10.89 18.64
CA GLN A 65 33.19 11.31 19.83
C GLN A 65 34.60 11.68 19.33
N PRO A 66 35.13 12.87 19.68
CA PRO A 66 36.53 13.19 19.47
C PRO A 66 37.38 12.13 20.17
N ALA A 67 38.43 11.69 19.48
CA ALA A 67 39.32 10.63 19.94
C ALA A 67 39.93 10.96 21.31
N GLU A 68 39.61 10.17 22.33
CA GLU A 68 40.47 10.04 23.50
C GLU A 68 41.54 9.00 23.17
N VAL A 69 42.68 9.51 22.71
CA VAL A 69 43.95 8.79 22.75
C VAL A 69 44.28 8.55 24.21
N THR A 70 43.99 7.35 24.71
CA THR A 70 44.65 6.83 25.92
C THR A 70 45.36 5.55 25.51
N GLY A 71 46.68 5.65 25.44
CA GLY A 71 47.54 4.52 25.14
C GLY A 71 47.44 3.44 26.21
N ASN A 72 47.55 2.20 25.76
CA ASN A 72 48.22 1.14 26.50
C ASN A 72 48.71 0.09 25.50
N VAL A 73 50.03 0.10 25.30
CA VAL A 73 50.80 -0.94 24.61
C VAL A 73 50.89 -2.13 25.57
N GLN A 74 50.51 -3.32 25.11
CA GLN A 74 50.84 -4.59 25.78
C GLN A 74 51.49 -5.55 24.75
N PRO A 75 52.64 -6.20 25.04
CA PRO A 75 53.44 -6.94 24.05
C PRO A 75 52.91 -8.35 23.73
N PRO A 76 53.46 -9.02 22.69
CA PRO A 76 52.90 -10.20 22.03
C PRO A 76 53.14 -11.48 22.84
N GLY A 77 52.10 -12.30 23.00
CA GLY A 77 52.17 -13.63 23.60
C GLY A 77 51.64 -14.68 22.64
N ASP A 78 52.54 -15.57 22.22
CA ASP A 78 52.30 -16.69 21.32
C ASP A 78 51.21 -17.65 21.84
N GLN A 79 50.14 -17.79 21.07
CA GLN A 79 49.26 -18.97 21.11
C GLN A 79 48.98 -19.43 19.68
N PRO A 80 49.48 -20.61 19.25
CA PRO A 80 49.07 -21.16 17.96
C PRO A 80 47.58 -21.53 18.03
N PRO A 81 46.75 -21.15 17.06
CA PRO A 81 45.35 -21.55 17.06
C PRO A 81 45.25 -23.06 16.80
N LEU A 82 44.75 -23.80 17.80
CA LEU A 82 44.23 -25.14 17.62
C LEU A 82 43.14 -25.10 16.55
N ILE A 83 43.41 -25.67 15.37
CA ILE A 83 42.44 -25.77 14.28
C ILE A 83 41.36 -26.78 14.69
N SER A 84 40.24 -26.26 15.19
CA SER A 84 39.02 -27.02 15.44
C SER A 84 38.31 -27.26 14.11
N PHE A 85 38.46 -28.46 13.55
CA PHE A 85 37.67 -28.93 12.40
C PHE A 85 36.23 -29.22 12.86
N LEU A 86 35.43 -28.15 13.04
CA LEU A 86 33.98 -28.30 13.11
C LEU A 86 33.48 -28.70 11.73
N ALA A 87 32.78 -29.84 11.65
CA ALA A 87 31.99 -30.21 10.49
C ALA A 87 31.11 -29.03 10.04
N PRO A 88 30.92 -28.79 8.72
CA PRO A 88 30.04 -27.72 8.25
C PRO A 88 28.66 -27.89 8.86
N ARG A 89 28.30 -26.95 9.75
CA ARG A 89 26.95 -26.84 10.28
C ARG A 89 26.02 -26.70 9.08
N PRO A 90 24.91 -27.46 8.97
CA PRO A 90 23.96 -27.27 7.89
C PRO A 90 23.53 -25.79 7.90
N THR A 91 23.86 -25.07 6.82
CA THR A 91 23.44 -23.69 6.65
C THR A 91 21.92 -23.70 6.62
N PRO A 92 21.25 -22.87 7.44
CA PRO A 92 19.81 -22.69 7.33
C PRO A 92 19.51 -22.32 5.87
N GLN A 93 18.65 -23.08 5.21
CA GLN A 93 18.15 -22.70 3.89
C GLN A 93 17.56 -21.29 4.02
N PRO A 94 17.94 -20.33 3.16
CA PRO A 94 17.43 -18.98 3.27
C PRO A 94 15.91 -19.02 3.10
N VAL A 95 15.20 -18.77 4.20
CA VAL A 95 13.75 -18.55 4.19
C VAL A 95 13.43 -17.48 3.14
N PRO A 96 12.41 -17.69 2.28
CA PRO A 96 12.04 -16.69 1.29
C PRO A 96 11.68 -15.39 2.02
N ARG A 97 12.48 -14.34 1.84
CA ARG A 97 12.22 -13.04 2.43
C ARG A 97 11.22 -12.27 1.58
N ARG A 98 10.40 -11.43 2.23
CA ARG A 98 9.50 -10.50 1.54
C ARG A 98 10.28 -9.64 0.54
N VAL A 99 9.77 -9.54 -0.69
CA VAL A 99 10.35 -8.77 -1.80
C VAL A 99 9.44 -7.58 -2.08
N ASN A 100 10.03 -6.39 -2.16
CA ASN A 100 9.33 -5.16 -2.52
C ASN A 100 9.71 -4.76 -3.95
N ILE A 101 8.73 -4.70 -4.84
CA ILE A 101 8.88 -4.31 -6.24
C ILE A 101 8.23 -2.94 -6.42
N LEU A 102 9.02 -1.95 -6.82
CA LEU A 102 8.52 -0.62 -7.16
C LEU A 102 8.27 -0.55 -8.66
N VAL A 103 7.01 -0.40 -9.04
CA VAL A 103 6.59 -0.19 -10.43
C VAL A 103 6.32 1.30 -10.63
N MET A 104 7.00 1.89 -11.62
CA MET A 104 6.87 3.31 -11.97
C MET A 104 6.42 3.46 -13.42
N GLY A 105 5.29 4.13 -13.63
CA GLY A 105 4.84 4.57 -14.94
C GLY A 105 5.43 5.94 -15.24
N ILE A 106 6.38 6.01 -16.17
CA ILE A 106 6.96 7.27 -16.65
C ILE A 106 6.17 7.80 -17.84
N ASP A 107 5.87 9.10 -17.85
CA ASP A 107 5.31 9.80 -19.01
C ASP A 107 6.47 10.32 -19.87
N GLN A 108 7.18 9.40 -20.55
CA GLN A 108 8.26 9.75 -21.47
C GLN A 108 7.82 9.50 -22.91
N ARG A 109 7.85 10.55 -23.74
CA ARG A 109 7.52 10.46 -25.16
C ARG A 109 8.77 10.26 -26.01
N ARG A 110 8.59 9.77 -27.23
CA ARG A 110 9.70 9.48 -28.15
C ARG A 110 10.48 10.77 -28.46
N GLY A 111 11.75 10.80 -28.07
CA GLY A 111 12.65 11.93 -28.30
C GLY A 111 12.85 12.84 -27.09
N GLU A 112 12.09 12.66 -26.01
CA GLU A 112 12.35 13.33 -24.73
C GLU A 112 13.54 12.67 -24.04
N GLN A 113 14.52 13.47 -23.63
CA GLN A 113 15.70 13.00 -22.88
C GLN A 113 15.76 13.73 -21.55
N GLY A 114 15.94 12.98 -20.46
CA GLY A 114 16.08 13.53 -19.11
C GLY A 114 15.11 12.90 -18.11
N PRO A 115 15.08 13.41 -16.86
CA PRO A 115 14.17 12.94 -15.83
C PRO A 115 12.72 13.24 -16.24
N CYS A 116 11.94 12.20 -16.47
CA CYS A 116 10.52 12.32 -16.82
C CYS A 116 9.64 12.28 -15.57
N ARG A 117 8.48 12.94 -15.65
CA ARG A 117 7.46 12.89 -14.60
C ARG A 117 6.91 11.46 -14.51
N THR A 118 6.74 10.96 -13.29
CA THR A 118 6.10 9.68 -13.02
C THR A 118 4.64 9.94 -12.66
N ASP A 119 3.71 9.47 -13.47
CA ASP A 119 2.27 9.61 -13.22
C ASP A 119 1.74 8.53 -12.29
N THR A 120 2.43 7.39 -12.19
CA THR A 120 1.98 6.24 -11.41
C THR A 120 3.14 5.61 -10.66
N MET A 121 2.97 5.44 -9.34
CA MET A 121 3.89 4.74 -8.47
C MET A 121 3.13 3.67 -7.70
N ILE A 122 3.49 2.40 -7.91
CA ILE A 122 2.85 1.26 -7.26
C ILE A 122 3.93 0.44 -6.54
N LEU A 123 3.74 0.19 -5.25
CA LEU A 123 4.61 -0.68 -4.46
C LEU A 123 3.95 -2.04 -4.29
N VAL A 124 4.56 -3.08 -4.85
CA VAL A 124 4.11 -4.47 -4.75
C VAL A 124 4.99 -5.20 -3.74
N SER A 125 4.43 -5.62 -2.61
CA SER A 125 5.13 -6.39 -1.59
C SER A 125 4.70 -7.86 -1.66
N VAL A 126 5.60 -8.73 -2.12
CA VAL A 126 5.37 -10.18 -2.23
C VAL A 126 6.02 -10.89 -1.05
N ASP A 127 5.26 -11.73 -0.36
CA ASP A 127 5.75 -12.58 0.71
C ASP A 127 5.75 -14.04 0.24
N PRO A 128 6.89 -14.61 -0.18
CA PRO A 128 6.90 -15.92 -0.82
C PRO A 128 6.67 -17.08 0.16
N ALA A 129 6.53 -16.79 1.45
CA ALA A 129 6.25 -17.77 2.50
C ALA A 129 4.74 -17.90 2.83
N ARG A 130 3.86 -17.13 2.18
CA ARG A 130 2.40 -17.19 2.33
C ARG A 130 1.70 -17.33 0.99
#